data_AF-A0A136LRA1-F1
#
_entry.id   AF-A0A136LRA1-F1
#
_cell.length_a   1.000
_cell.length_b   1.000
_cell.length_c   1.000
_cell.angle_alpha   90.00
_cell.angle_beta   90.00
_cell.angle_gamma   90.00
#
_symmetry.space_group_name_H-M   'P 1'
#
loop_
_entity.id
_entity.type
_entity.pdbx_description
1 polymer ?
#
loop_
_entity_poly.entity_id
_entity_poly.type
_entity_poly.pdbx_seq_one_letter_code
_entity_poly.pdbx_strand_id
1 'polypeptide(L)'
;MFDRYLAQLKSADAAERRRAIISLGKLGNFSAMPALAEIYRTDPDPELRELARKAGVVIRQRNPNMSGADIAAPSSPPTCFKPPNTSGIYGVAG
;
A
#
# COMPACT_ATOMS: atom_id res chain seq x y z
N MET A 1 12.82 2.77 -12.86
CA MET A 1 11.95 2.10 -13.87
C MET A 1 10.50 2.04 -13.42
N PHE A 2 10.24 1.70 -12.16
CA PHE A 2 8.92 1.72 -11.54
C PHE A 2 8.20 3.08 -11.65
N ASP A 3 8.91 4.18 -11.38
CA ASP A 3 8.38 5.55 -11.39
C ASP A 3 7.80 5.98 -12.74
N ARG A 4 8.41 5.47 -13.83
CA ARG A 4 7.92 5.73 -15.19
C ARG A 4 6.54 5.12 -15.41
N TYR A 5 6.29 3.91 -14.90
CA TYR A 5 4.99 3.27 -15.02
C TYR A 5 3.94 3.98 -14.14
N LEU A 6 4.33 4.49 -12.97
CA LEU A 6 3.44 5.34 -12.16
C LEU A 6 3.04 6.62 -12.89
N ALA A 7 3.96 7.25 -13.63
CA ALA A 7 3.64 8.40 -14.46
C ALA A 7 2.68 8.02 -15.60
N GLN A 8 2.89 6.88 -16.26
CA GLN A 8 2.03 6.39 -17.36
C GLN A 8 0.60 6.04 -16.92
N LEU A 9 0.38 5.68 -15.65
CA LEU A 9 -0.97 5.47 -15.11
C LEU A 9 -1.83 6.75 -15.14
N LYS A 10 -1.20 7.93 -15.16
CA LYS A 10 -1.88 9.23 -15.23
C LYS A 10 -2.04 9.74 -16.67
N SER A 11 -1.57 8.98 -17.66
CA SER A 11 -1.69 9.38 -19.06
C SER A 11 -3.15 9.37 -19.50
N ALA A 12 -3.54 10.28 -20.40
CA ALA A 12 -4.87 10.31 -20.97
C ALA A 12 -5.12 9.11 -21.91
N ASP A 13 -4.04 8.49 -22.41
CA ASP A 13 -4.11 7.36 -23.32
C ASP A 13 -4.35 6.03 -22.58
N ALA A 14 -5.45 5.36 -22.92
CA ALA A 14 -5.83 4.09 -22.31
C ALA A 14 -4.82 2.96 -22.59
N ALA A 15 -4.15 2.97 -23.76
CA ALA A 15 -3.16 1.94 -24.09
C ALA A 15 -1.87 2.12 -23.26
N GLU A 16 -1.46 3.37 -22.99
CA GLU A 16 -0.36 3.66 -22.07
C GLU A 16 -0.67 3.24 -20.64
N ARG A 17 -1.86 3.59 -20.13
CA ARG A 17 -2.31 3.15 -18.79
C ARG A 17 -2.33 1.64 -18.68
N ARG A 18 -2.86 0.94 -19.70
CA ARG A 18 -2.87 -0.52 -19.77
C ARG A 18 -1.46 -1.11 -19.73
N ARG A 19 -0.52 -0.58 -20.50
CA ARG A 19 0.89 -1.02 -20.49
C ARG A 19 1.52 -0.84 -19.12
N ALA A 20 1.23 0.27 -18.45
CA ALA A 20 1.71 0.52 -17.10
C ALA A 20 1.16 -0.51 -16.11
N ILE A 21 -0.15 -0.78 -16.12
CA ILE A 21 -0.78 -1.79 -15.23
C ILE A 21 -0.14 -3.17 -15.41
N ILE A 22 0.01 -3.62 -16.66
CA ILE A 22 0.61 -4.93 -16.96
C ILE A 22 2.06 -4.98 -16.48
N SER A 23 2.83 -3.91 -16.73
CA SER A 23 4.23 -3.85 -16.32
C SER A 23 4.36 -3.88 -14.80
N LEU A 24 3.55 -3.10 -14.07
CA LEU A 24 3.53 -3.09 -12.61
C LEU A 24 3.19 -4.47 -12.03
N GLY A 25 2.20 -5.16 -12.60
CA GLY A 25 1.86 -6.53 -12.21
C GLY A 25 3.00 -7.53 -12.44
N LYS A 26 3.71 -7.42 -13.57
CA LYS A 26 4.88 -8.25 -13.89
C LYS A 26 6.07 -7.98 -12.97
N LEU A 27 6.28 -6.71 -12.60
CA LEU A 27 7.34 -6.32 -11.65
C LEU A 27 7.12 -6.97 -10.29
N GLY A 28 5.88 -7.28 -9.90
CA GLY A 28 5.59 -7.94 -8.63
C GLY A 28 5.84 -7.04 -7.40
N ASN A 29 5.98 -5.73 -7.60
CA ASN A 29 6.28 -4.80 -6.51
C ASN A 29 5.01 -4.40 -5.75
N PHE A 30 5.00 -4.66 -4.44
CA PHE A 30 3.88 -4.33 -3.55
C PHE A 30 3.57 -2.84 -3.46
N SER A 31 4.57 -1.96 -3.67
CA SER A 31 4.34 -0.51 -3.73
C SER A 31 3.38 -0.09 -4.85
N ALA A 32 3.08 -0.96 -5.82
CA ALA A 32 2.07 -0.70 -6.87
C ALA A 32 0.62 -0.89 -6.39
N MET A 33 0.39 -1.58 -5.26
CA MET A 33 -0.96 -1.83 -4.72
C MET A 33 -1.84 -0.58 -4.60
N PRO A 34 -1.39 0.51 -3.94
CA PRO A 34 -2.22 1.71 -3.82
C PRO A 34 -2.52 2.33 -5.19
N ALA A 35 -1.56 2.33 -6.10
CA ALA A 35 -1.75 2.87 -7.45
C ALA A 35 -2.76 2.04 -8.28
N LEU A 36 -2.68 0.71 -8.21
CA LEU A 36 -3.63 -0.19 -8.88
C LEU A 36 -5.04 -0.10 -8.27
N ALA A 37 -5.14 0.07 -6.95
CA ALA A 37 -6.41 0.25 -6.26
C ALA A 37 -7.09 1.58 -6.65
N GLU A 38 -6.32 2.64 -6.87
CA GLU A 38 -6.84 3.91 -7.36
C GLU A 38 -7.47 3.76 -8.75
N ILE A 39 -6.73 3.16 -9.69
CA ILE A 39 -7.22 2.88 -11.04
C ILE A 39 -8.50 2.03 -11.01
N TYR A 40 -8.55 1.01 -10.16
CA TYR A 40 -9.76 0.19 -10.02
C TYR A 40 -10.99 1.03 -9.61
N ARG A 41 -10.82 2.09 -8.82
CA ARG A 41 -11.92 2.94 -8.35
C ARG A 41 -12.28 4.06 -9.33
N THR A 42 -11.28 4.70 -9.92
CA THR A 42 -11.46 5.98 -10.62
C THR A 42 -11.38 5.87 -12.14
N ASP A 43 -10.83 4.79 -12.68
CA ASP A 43 -10.66 4.68 -14.13
C ASP A 43 -12.02 4.52 -14.83
N PRO A 44 -12.32 5.34 -15.86
CA PRO A 44 -13.57 5.23 -16.61
C PRO A 44 -13.66 3.94 -17.41
N ASP A 45 -12.53 3.32 -17.77
CA ASP A 45 -12.51 2.13 -18.61
C ASP A 45 -12.71 0.85 -17.78
N PRO A 46 -13.81 0.10 -18.00
CA PRO A 46 -14.09 -1.13 -17.26
C PRO A 46 -13.04 -2.22 -17.46
N GLU A 47 -12.40 -2.30 -18.63
CA GLU A 47 -11.33 -3.26 -18.87
C GLU A 47 -10.11 -2.93 -18.01
N LEU A 48 -9.72 -1.66 -17.94
CA LEU A 48 -8.57 -1.22 -17.15
C LEU A 48 -8.79 -1.45 -15.65
N ARG A 49 -10.01 -1.25 -15.15
CA ARG A 49 -10.37 -1.58 -13.77
C ARG A 49 -10.11 -3.06 -13.49
N GLU A 50 -10.66 -3.94 -14.31
CA GLU A 50 -10.48 -5.38 -14.12
C GLU A 50 -9.00 -5.80 -14.27
N LEU A 51 -8.26 -5.14 -15.17
CA LEU A 51 -6.83 -5.35 -15.35
C LEU A 51 -6.04 -4.96 -14.09
N ALA A 52 -6.37 -3.85 -13.46
CA ALA A 52 -5.75 -3.41 -12.21
C ALA A 52 -6.02 -4.40 -11.07
N ARG A 53 -7.25 -4.91 -10.97
CA ARG A 53 -7.61 -5.96 -10.01
C ARG A 53 -6.78 -7.23 -10.22
N LYS A 54 -6.69 -7.72 -11.46
CA LYS A 54 -5.89 -8.91 -11.82
C LYS A 54 -4.40 -8.71 -11.53
N ALA A 55 -3.84 -7.56 -11.89
CA ALA A 55 -2.45 -7.22 -11.60
C ALA A 55 -2.17 -7.27 -10.10
N GLY A 56 -3.11 -6.78 -9.27
CA GLY A 56 -2.96 -6.82 -7.83
C GLY A 56 -2.96 -8.23 -7.25
N VAL A 57 -3.81 -9.12 -7.77
CA VAL A 57 -3.81 -10.54 -7.40
C VAL A 57 -2.47 -11.20 -7.75
N VAL A 58 -1.92 -10.91 -8.94
CA VAL A 58 -0.63 -11.47 -9.38
C VAL A 58 0.51 -11.04 -8.45
N ILE A 59 0.57 -9.77 -8.07
CA ILE A 59 1.59 -9.25 -7.13
C ILE A 59 1.51 -10.01 -5.80
N ARG A 60 0.31 -10.21 -5.27
CA ARG A 60 0.10 -10.97 -4.02
C ARG A 60 0.57 -12.42 -4.12
N GLN A 61 0.24 -13.10 -5.22
CA GLN A 61 0.64 -14.49 -5.44
C GLN A 61 2.15 -14.66 -5.53
N ARG A 62 2.85 -13.64 -6.06
CA ARG A 62 4.31 -13.63 -6.20
C ARG A 62 5.06 -13.42 -4.89
N ASN A 63 4.38 -12.94 -3.85
CA ASN A 63 4.99 -12.70 -2.55
C ASN A 63 4.13 -13.29 -1.42
N PRO A 64 4.17 -14.62 -1.21
CA PRO A 64 3.33 -15.31 -0.22
C PRO A 64 3.69 -14.97 1.24
N ASN A 65 4.87 -14.41 1.48
CA ASN A 65 5.39 -14.10 2.82
C ASN A 65 4.81 -12.81 3.44
N MET A 66 4.06 -12.01 2.68
CA MET A 66 3.37 -10.80 3.16
C MET A 66 1.89 -10.90 2.77
N SER A 67 1.18 -11.73 3.53
CA SER A 67 -0.24 -12.01 3.33
C SER A 67 -1.09 -11.09 4.21
N GLY A 68 -1.39 -9.89 3.70
CA GLY A 68 -2.52 -9.05 4.13
C GLY A 68 -2.43 -8.38 5.52
N ALA A 69 -1.62 -8.90 6.44
CA ALA A 69 -1.51 -8.39 7.81
C ALA A 69 -0.54 -7.20 7.95
N ASP A 70 0.50 -7.13 7.11
CA ASP A 70 1.50 -6.06 7.13
C ASP A 70 1.05 -4.78 6.39
N ILE A 71 0.05 -4.90 5.51
CA ILE A 71 -0.42 -3.81 4.63
C ILE A 71 -1.51 -2.96 5.33
N ALA A 72 -2.12 -3.47 6.39
CA ALA A 72 -3.22 -2.82 7.13
C ALA A 72 -2.76 -1.84 8.22
N ALA A 73 -1.46 -1.64 8.41
CA ALA A 73 -0.94 -0.65 9.36
C ALA A 73 -0.35 0.55 8.62
N PRO A 74 -1.12 1.64 8.41
CA PRO A 74 -0.46 2.94 8.32
C PRO A 74 0.10 3.20 9.73
N SER A 75 1.43 3.34 9.85
CA SER A 75 2.04 4.07 10.96
C SER A 75 1.52 3.69 12.36
N SER A 76 2.09 2.66 13.00
CA SER A 76 2.38 2.85 14.42
C SER A 76 3.58 3.80 14.47
N PRO A 77 3.45 5.07 14.88
CA PRO A 77 4.60 5.80 15.38
C PRO A 77 5.23 4.98 16.52
N PRO A 78 6.53 5.12 16.84
CA PRO A 78 7.05 4.63 18.11
C PRO A 78 6.34 5.42 19.23
N THR A 79 5.18 4.96 19.69
CA THR A 79 4.52 5.53 20.85
C THR A 79 5.30 5.11 22.08
N CYS A 80 6.23 6.01 22.44
CA CYS A 80 6.69 6.28 23.79
C CYS A 80 5.69 5.78 24.85
N PHE A 81 6.11 4.81 25.66
CA PHE A 81 5.40 4.46 26.89
C PHE A 81 6.32 4.73 28.09
N LYS A 82 6.26 5.99 28.52
CA LYS A 82 6.26 6.54 29.89
C LYS A 82 7.42 6.17 30.86
N PRO A 83 8.25 7.14 31.32
CA PRO A 83 9.15 6.92 32.45
C PRO A 83 8.37 6.75 33.77
N PRO A 84 8.92 6.03 34.77
CA PRO A 84 8.28 5.89 36.07
C PRO A 84 8.32 7.22 36.81
N ASN A 85 7.17 7.89 36.96
CA ASN A 85 7.08 9.02 37.90
C ASN A 85 6.82 8.46 39.31
N THR A 86 7.89 8.34 40.07
CA THR A 86 7.91 8.30 41.53
C THR A 86 7.31 9.59 42.09
N SER A 87 6.08 9.54 42.55
CA SER A 87 5.50 10.55 43.43
C SER A 87 4.81 9.79 44.55
N GLY A 88 5.50 9.58 45.66
CA GLY A 88 5.28 10.46 46.80
C GLY A 88 4.65 9.64 47.91
N ILE A 89 5.51 8.84 48.57
CA ILE A 89 5.27 8.25 49.87
C ILE A 89 4.93 9.35 50.88
N TYR A 90 3.65 9.67 51.06
CA TYR A 90 3.21 10.33 52.28
C TYR A 90 3.13 9.26 53.36
N GLY A 91 4.23 9.21 54.12
CA GLY A 91 4.38 8.43 55.33
C GLY A 91 3.29 8.81 56.32
N VAL A 92 2.56 7.78 56.71
CA VAL A 92 1.83 7.69 57.97
C VAL A 92 2.84 7.57 59.12
N ALA A 93 2.36 7.93 60.31
CA ALA A 93 2.90 7.65 61.64
C ALA A 93 3.92 8.64 62.24
N GLY A 94 3.55 9.16 63.41
CA GLY A 94 4.37 9.97 64.30
C GLY A 94 3.52 10.87 65.18
#